data_AF-A0A0A9GA07-F1
#
_entry.id   AF-A0A0A9GA07-F1
#
_cell.length_a   1.000
_cell.length_b   1.000
_cell.length_c   1.000
_cell.angle_alpha   90.00
_cell.angle_beta   90.00
_cell.angle_gamma   90.00
#
_symmetry.space_group_name_H-M   'P 1'
#
loop_
_entity.id
_entity.type
_entity.pdbx_description
1 polymer ?
#
loop_
_entity_poly.entity_id
_entity_poly.type
_entity_poly.pdbx_seq_one_letter_code
_entity_poly.pdbx_strand_id
1 'polypeptide(L)'
;MHGLNTKAQACLRKAETKLSSTGRLGYSFVMTCYAALNDSEGVMRMWEASKSVPGRIPAANYMSAILCLIKIGDISRAEWIFGSWEAEGRKYDVRVSNVLLGAYVRNGWIEKAERLHLHMLEKGARPNYKTWEILMEGYVQSRQMDKAVDAMKKGLSLLKSCHWRPPFELVETIAKHFEEQGNVDDAYRYIKVLQRLNLTTLPLYKSLVLAYINADVVPPNIPEIIAKDQIIMDEEMDKLIIRASKIDITCNG
;
A
#
# COMPACT_ATOMS: atom_id res chain seq x y z
N MET A 1 34.04 -3.21 5.81
CA MET A 1 32.73 -3.91 5.64
C MET A 1 32.84 -5.32 5.07
N HIS A 2 33.71 -5.63 4.10
CA HIS A 2 33.82 -6.97 3.50
C HIS A 2 34.12 -8.13 4.49
N GLY A 3 34.97 -7.94 5.50
CA GLY A 3 35.33 -9.00 6.46
C GLY A 3 34.25 -9.38 7.48
N LEU A 4 33.20 -8.55 7.65
CA LEU A 4 32.07 -8.87 8.53
C LEU A 4 31.06 -9.79 7.82
N ASN A 5 30.83 -9.56 6.53
CA ASN A 5 29.92 -10.37 5.72
C ASN A 5 30.42 -11.81 5.54
N THR A 6 31.72 -12.02 5.36
CA THR A 6 32.31 -13.36 5.24
C THR A 6 32.18 -14.17 6.54
N LYS A 7 32.41 -13.54 7.70
CA LYS A 7 32.19 -14.17 9.00
C LYS A 7 30.71 -14.47 9.25
N ALA A 8 29.82 -13.54 8.89
CA ALA A 8 28.37 -13.74 8.99
C ALA A 8 27.91 -14.94 8.14
N GLN A 9 28.37 -15.03 6.88
CA GLN A 9 28.08 -16.17 6.01
C GLN A 9 28.59 -17.50 6.60
N ALA A 10 29.81 -17.53 7.14
CA ALA A 10 30.34 -18.73 7.78
C ALA A 10 29.52 -19.15 9.02
N CYS A 11 29.08 -18.18 9.83
CA CYS A 11 28.19 -18.45 10.96
C CYS A 11 26.84 -18.99 10.50
N LEU A 12 26.27 -18.44 9.42
CA LEU A 12 25.00 -18.93 8.88
C LEU A 12 25.13 -20.36 8.35
N ARG A 13 26.19 -20.69 7.60
CA ARG A 13 26.46 -22.08 7.17
C ARG A 13 26.56 -23.06 8.35
N LYS A 14 27.15 -22.64 9.48
CA LYS A 14 27.15 -23.44 10.72
C LYS A 14 25.78 -23.53 11.38
N ALA A 15 24.92 -22.53 11.22
CA ALA A 15 23.55 -22.58 11.73
C ALA A 15 22.67 -23.52 10.89
N GLU A 16 22.90 -23.62 9.58
CA GLU A 16 22.19 -24.55 8.69
C GLU A 16 22.30 -26.00 9.18
N THR A 17 23.49 -26.42 9.63
CA THR A 17 23.72 -27.80 10.11
C THR A 17 23.03 -28.13 11.43
N LYS A 18 22.56 -27.11 12.15
CA LYS A 18 21.86 -27.23 13.43
C LYS A 18 20.34 -27.09 13.28
N LEU A 19 19.84 -26.89 12.07
CA LEU A 19 18.40 -26.77 11.84
C LEU A 19 17.69 -28.09 12.13
N SER A 20 16.51 -27.98 12.72
CA SER A 20 15.67 -29.14 13.04
C SER A 20 15.17 -29.80 11.76
N SER A 21 15.28 -31.13 11.70
CA SER A 21 14.66 -31.94 10.65
C SER A 21 13.14 -32.10 10.80
N THR A 22 12.57 -31.67 11.95
CA THR A 22 11.15 -31.80 12.26
C THR A 22 10.42 -30.46 12.33
N GLY A 23 11.15 -29.33 12.39
CA GLY A 23 10.58 -28.00 12.57
C GLY A 23 11.04 -26.98 11.52
N ARG A 24 10.11 -26.21 10.96
CA ARG A 24 10.38 -25.25 9.86
C ARG A 24 10.68 -23.81 10.29
N LEU A 25 10.50 -23.47 11.56
CA LEU A 25 10.67 -22.09 12.04
C LEU A 25 12.11 -21.59 11.94
N GLY A 26 13.10 -22.47 12.21
CA GLY A 26 14.52 -22.13 12.11
C GLY A 26 14.92 -21.67 10.70
N TYR A 27 14.36 -22.31 9.67
CA TYR A 27 14.62 -21.96 8.27
C TYR A 27 14.20 -20.52 7.96
N SER A 28 13.05 -20.05 8.46
CA SER A 28 12.62 -18.66 8.23
C SER A 28 13.56 -17.62 8.84
N PHE A 29 14.15 -17.91 10.01
CA PHE A 29 15.14 -17.03 10.63
C PHE A 29 16.44 -17.00 9.81
N VAL A 30 16.94 -18.17 9.40
CA VAL A 30 18.18 -18.24 8.60
C VAL A 30 17.99 -17.60 7.22
N MET A 31 16.83 -17.78 6.56
CA MET A 31 16.48 -17.06 5.33
C MET A 31 16.50 -15.54 5.54
N THR A 32 15.95 -15.05 6.65
CA THR A 32 15.95 -13.61 6.96
C THR A 32 17.37 -13.07 7.12
N CYS A 33 18.27 -13.84 7.74
CA CYS A 33 19.68 -13.46 7.83
C CYS A 33 20.39 -13.47 6.48
N TYR A 34 20.12 -14.46 5.60
CA TYR A 34 20.67 -14.45 4.24
C TYR A 34 20.15 -13.26 3.42
N ALA A 35 18.87 -12.91 3.56
CA ALA A 35 18.31 -11.73 2.94
C ALA A 35 18.99 -10.43 3.40
N ALA A 36 19.32 -10.31 4.69
CA ALA A 36 20.08 -9.18 5.22
C ALA A 36 21.51 -9.08 4.65
N LEU A 37 22.07 -10.18 4.16
CA LEU A 37 23.37 -10.24 3.48
C LEU A 37 23.26 -10.13 1.95
N ASN A 38 22.05 -9.90 1.43
CA ASN A 38 21.74 -9.87 0.00
C ASN A 38 22.07 -11.19 -0.74
N ASP A 39 22.02 -12.34 -0.04
CA ASP A 39 22.36 -13.66 -0.56
C ASP A 39 21.09 -14.44 -0.98
N SER A 40 20.67 -14.26 -2.23
CA SER A 40 19.51 -14.97 -2.80
C SER A 40 19.70 -16.48 -2.82
N GLU A 41 20.92 -16.96 -3.11
CA GLU A 41 21.22 -18.39 -3.12
C GLU A 41 21.11 -19.00 -1.72
N GLY A 42 21.55 -18.27 -0.69
CA GLY A 42 21.35 -18.63 0.71
C GLY A 42 19.88 -18.78 1.08
N VAL A 43 19.04 -17.83 0.67
CA VAL A 43 17.59 -17.91 0.89
C VAL A 43 17.00 -19.12 0.17
N MET A 44 17.30 -19.33 -1.10
CA MET A 44 16.77 -20.45 -1.88
C MET A 44 17.21 -21.81 -1.34
N ARG A 45 18.47 -21.93 -0.92
CA ARG A 45 18.97 -23.16 -0.30
C ARG A 45 18.19 -23.52 0.96
N MET A 46 17.90 -22.53 1.80
CA MET A 46 17.11 -22.73 3.01
C MET A 46 15.64 -23.01 2.70
N TRP A 47 15.08 -22.36 1.67
CA TRP A 47 13.74 -22.67 1.18
C TRP A 47 13.62 -24.14 0.74
N GLU A 48 14.51 -24.60 -0.14
CA GLU A 48 14.51 -25.98 -0.62
C GLU A 48 14.75 -26.98 0.53
N ALA A 49 15.70 -26.70 1.42
CA ALA A 49 15.96 -27.56 2.58
C ALA A 49 14.75 -27.64 3.53
N SER A 50 13.94 -26.57 3.63
CA SER A 50 12.73 -26.56 4.47
C SER A 50 11.62 -27.46 3.94
N LYS A 51 11.66 -27.84 2.65
CA LYS A 51 10.71 -28.78 2.04
C LYS A 51 10.94 -30.22 2.48
N SER A 52 12.18 -30.56 2.84
CA SER A 52 12.55 -31.90 3.34
C SER A 52 12.03 -32.20 4.75
N VAL A 53 11.64 -31.17 5.51
CA VAL A 53 10.97 -31.37 6.79
C VAL A 53 9.64 -32.10 6.54
N PRO A 54 9.27 -33.14 7.28
CA PRO A 54 8.00 -33.83 7.06
C PRO A 54 6.77 -32.95 7.27
N GLY A 55 5.67 -33.32 6.63
CA GLY A 55 4.38 -32.65 6.76
C GLY A 55 4.22 -31.42 5.86
N ARG A 56 3.14 -30.67 6.07
CA ARG A 56 2.76 -29.55 5.21
C ARG A 56 3.59 -28.31 5.49
N ILE A 57 3.95 -27.57 4.44
CA ILE A 57 4.58 -26.25 4.56
C ILE A 57 3.48 -25.21 4.91
N PRO A 58 3.57 -24.51 6.05
CA PRO A 58 2.62 -23.47 6.41
C PRO A 58 2.71 -22.26 5.46
N ALA A 59 1.59 -21.54 5.27
CA ALA A 59 1.57 -20.29 4.49
C ALA A 59 2.58 -19.25 5.00
N ALA A 60 2.87 -19.24 6.31
CA ALA A 60 3.87 -18.37 6.91
C ALA A 60 5.30 -18.61 6.37
N ASN A 61 5.65 -19.87 6.05
CA ASN A 61 6.95 -20.21 5.49
C ASN A 61 7.07 -19.72 4.04
N TYR A 62 6.02 -19.89 3.23
CA TYR A 62 5.93 -19.29 1.90
C TYR A 62 6.07 -17.77 1.96
N MET A 63 5.29 -17.09 2.82
CA MET A 63 5.39 -15.64 3.00
C MET A 63 6.79 -15.19 3.38
N SER A 64 7.45 -15.90 4.31
CA SER A 64 8.81 -15.58 4.75
C SER A 64 9.81 -15.68 3.60
N ALA A 65 9.78 -16.76 2.82
CA ALA A 65 10.70 -16.95 1.69
C ALA A 65 10.45 -15.90 0.58
N ILE A 66 9.20 -15.69 0.19
CA ILE A 66 8.78 -14.67 -0.80
C ILE A 66 9.24 -13.28 -0.35
N LEU A 67 8.99 -12.92 0.92
CA LEU A 67 9.40 -11.62 1.48
C LEU A 67 10.92 -11.44 1.48
N CYS A 68 11.68 -12.49 1.81
CA CYS A 68 13.14 -12.46 1.78
C CYS A 68 13.68 -12.18 0.37
N LEU A 69 13.16 -12.89 -0.63
CA LEU A 69 13.56 -12.70 -2.04
C LEU A 69 13.16 -11.32 -2.57
N ILE A 70 11.97 -10.82 -2.22
CA ILE A 70 11.55 -9.46 -2.55
C ILE A 70 12.50 -8.41 -1.95
N LYS A 71 12.94 -8.60 -0.70
CA LYS A 71 13.89 -7.68 -0.05
C LYS A 71 15.24 -7.64 -0.75
N ILE A 72 15.68 -8.77 -1.31
CA ILE A 72 16.91 -8.89 -2.11
C ILE A 72 16.72 -8.30 -3.52
N GLY A 73 15.47 -8.17 -4.00
CA GLY A 73 15.14 -7.76 -5.36
C GLY A 73 14.99 -8.93 -6.34
N ASP A 74 15.04 -10.18 -5.88
CA ASP A 74 14.89 -11.38 -6.70
C ASP A 74 13.40 -11.74 -6.87
N ILE A 75 12.68 -10.89 -7.60
CA ILE A 75 11.23 -11.02 -7.79
C ILE A 75 10.87 -12.28 -8.59
N SER A 76 11.71 -12.70 -9.54
CA SER A 76 11.49 -13.91 -10.34
C SER A 76 11.41 -15.17 -9.47
N ARG A 77 12.31 -15.32 -8.50
CA ARG A 77 12.25 -16.45 -7.56
C ARG A 77 11.10 -16.32 -6.57
N ALA A 78 10.76 -15.10 -6.16
CA ALA A 78 9.59 -14.85 -5.32
C ALA A 78 8.29 -15.31 -6.03
N GLU A 79 8.15 -15.04 -7.32
CA GLU A 79 7.05 -15.49 -8.18
C GLU A 79 7.01 -17.01 -8.32
N TRP A 80 8.17 -17.66 -8.47
CA TRP A 80 8.25 -19.12 -8.54
C TRP A 80 7.78 -19.80 -7.25
N ILE A 81 8.18 -19.27 -6.08
CA ILE A 81 7.69 -19.78 -4.79
C ILE A 81 6.19 -19.52 -4.65
N PHE A 82 5.71 -18.36 -5.08
CA PHE A 82 4.28 -18.03 -5.06
C PHE A 82 3.46 -19.00 -5.93
N GLY A 83 3.89 -19.31 -7.15
CA GLY A 83 3.21 -20.30 -8.00
C GLY A 83 3.18 -21.70 -7.38
N SER A 84 4.24 -22.08 -6.66
CA SER A 84 4.27 -23.34 -5.90
C SER A 84 3.23 -23.36 -4.77
N TRP A 85 3.06 -22.23 -4.07
CA TRP A 85 2.02 -22.06 -3.05
C TRP A 85 0.61 -22.15 -3.63
N GLU A 86 0.37 -21.51 -4.78
CA GLU A 86 -0.93 -21.55 -5.46
C GLU A 86 -1.30 -22.95 -5.96
N ALA A 87 -0.31 -23.70 -6.44
CA ALA A 87 -0.50 -25.07 -6.93
C ALA A 87 -0.95 -26.05 -5.83
N GLU A 88 -0.72 -25.76 -4.54
CA GLU A 88 -1.26 -26.58 -3.46
C GLU A 88 -2.81 -26.58 -3.42
N GLY A 89 -3.46 -25.59 -4.06
CA GLY A 89 -4.90 -25.60 -4.35
C GLY A 89 -5.81 -25.52 -3.12
N ARG A 90 -5.32 -24.97 -2.00
CA ARG A 90 -6.06 -24.91 -0.72
C ARG A 90 -6.71 -23.54 -0.49
N LYS A 91 -7.41 -23.41 0.65
CA LYS A 91 -7.98 -22.13 1.11
C LYS A 91 -6.99 -20.99 0.94
N TYR A 92 -7.30 -20.10 0.01
CA TYR A 92 -6.42 -19.03 -0.43
C TYR A 92 -6.21 -18.02 0.69
N ASP A 93 -4.98 -17.93 1.20
CA ASP A 93 -4.58 -16.96 2.20
C ASP A 93 -4.12 -15.67 1.51
N VAL A 94 -5.00 -14.68 1.48
CA VAL A 94 -4.78 -13.37 0.82
C VAL A 94 -3.48 -12.69 1.27
N ARG A 95 -2.98 -12.99 2.48
CA ARG A 95 -1.75 -12.41 3.01
C ARG A 95 -0.53 -12.81 2.19
N VAL A 96 -0.51 -14.02 1.62
CA VAL A 96 0.61 -14.48 0.79
C VAL A 96 0.70 -13.66 -0.49
N SER A 97 -0.43 -13.46 -1.17
CA SER A 97 -0.48 -12.63 -2.38
C SER A 97 -0.25 -11.16 -2.09
N ASN A 98 -0.70 -10.63 -0.95
CA ASN A 98 -0.44 -9.24 -0.57
C ASN A 98 1.07 -8.93 -0.47
N VAL A 99 1.91 -9.91 -0.14
CA VAL A 99 3.38 -9.74 -0.14
C VAL A 99 3.88 -9.42 -1.55
N LEU A 100 3.43 -10.18 -2.55
CA LEU A 100 3.81 -10.00 -3.95
C LEU A 100 3.15 -8.77 -4.57
N LEU A 101 1.88 -8.52 -4.25
CA LEU A 101 1.13 -7.33 -4.65
C LEU A 101 1.85 -6.05 -4.21
N GLY A 102 2.28 -6.01 -2.94
CA GLY A 102 3.04 -4.87 -2.41
C GLY A 102 4.41 -4.71 -3.08
N ALA A 103 5.05 -5.81 -3.49
CA ALA A 103 6.30 -5.73 -4.26
C ALA A 103 6.07 -5.13 -5.64
N TYR A 104 5.02 -5.52 -6.35
CA TYR A 104 4.70 -4.94 -7.66
C TYR A 104 4.42 -3.45 -7.57
N VAL A 105 3.61 -3.03 -6.59
CA VAL A 105 3.34 -1.60 -6.36
C VAL A 105 4.62 -0.82 -6.10
N ARG A 106 5.48 -1.27 -5.17
CA ARG A 106 6.76 -0.59 -4.88
C ARG A 106 7.73 -0.52 -6.07
N ASN A 107 7.61 -1.43 -7.04
CA ASN A 107 8.39 -1.40 -8.28
C ASN A 107 7.71 -0.60 -9.41
N GLY A 108 6.56 0.02 -9.15
CA GLY A 108 5.78 0.76 -10.14
C GLY A 108 5.05 -0.12 -11.15
N TRP A 109 4.94 -1.43 -10.92
CA TRP A 109 4.32 -2.39 -11.85
C TRP A 109 2.82 -2.53 -11.58
N ILE A 110 2.08 -1.43 -11.68
CA ILE A 110 0.66 -1.38 -11.30
C ILE A 110 -0.21 -2.34 -12.12
N GLU A 111 0.08 -2.52 -13.41
CA GLU A 111 -0.68 -3.46 -14.26
C GLU A 111 -0.46 -4.91 -13.82
N LYS A 112 0.74 -5.24 -13.33
CA LYS A 112 1.05 -6.57 -12.78
C LYS A 112 0.33 -6.77 -11.44
N ALA A 113 0.24 -5.72 -10.62
CA ALA A 113 -0.53 -5.73 -9.38
C ALA A 113 -2.03 -5.92 -9.62
N GLU A 114 -2.61 -5.22 -10.61
CA GLU A 114 -4.02 -5.40 -11.00
C GLU A 114 -4.31 -6.81 -11.50
N ARG A 115 -3.44 -7.37 -12.36
CA ARG A 115 -3.58 -8.76 -12.82
C ARG A 115 -3.53 -9.77 -11.68
N LEU A 116 -2.59 -9.59 -10.74
CA LEU A 116 -2.52 -10.45 -9.56
C LEU A 116 -3.78 -10.31 -8.70
N HIS A 117 -4.28 -9.09 -8.51
CA HIS A 117 -5.51 -8.86 -7.75
C HIS A 117 -6.73 -9.56 -8.38
N LEU A 118 -6.88 -9.49 -9.71
CA LEU A 118 -7.93 -10.22 -10.42
C LEU A 118 -7.76 -11.73 -10.27
N HIS A 119 -6.54 -12.24 -10.42
CA HIS A 119 -6.25 -13.67 -10.24
C HIS A 119 -6.61 -14.15 -8.82
N MET A 120 -6.28 -13.37 -7.80
CA MET A 120 -6.66 -13.65 -6.41
C MET A 120 -8.18 -13.81 -6.28
N LEU A 121 -8.96 -12.93 -6.91
CA LEU A 121 -10.42 -12.99 -6.88
C LEU A 121 -10.96 -14.25 -7.59
N GLU A 122 -10.41 -14.60 -8.75
CA GLU A 122 -10.76 -15.82 -9.50
C GLU A 122 -10.47 -17.09 -8.68
N LYS A 123 -9.42 -17.08 -7.87
CA LYS A 123 -9.08 -18.17 -6.93
C LYS A 123 -9.92 -18.15 -5.64
N GLY A 124 -10.90 -17.25 -5.53
CA GLY A 124 -11.81 -17.15 -4.40
C GLY A 124 -11.22 -16.45 -3.17
N ALA A 125 -10.11 -15.72 -3.34
CA ALA A 125 -9.58 -14.89 -2.26
C ALA A 125 -10.58 -13.79 -1.87
N ARG A 126 -10.57 -13.41 -0.60
CA ARG A 126 -11.28 -12.23 -0.11
C ARG A 126 -10.26 -11.14 0.19
N PRO A 127 -10.17 -10.08 -0.62
CA PRO A 127 -9.34 -8.91 -0.33
C PRO A 127 -9.63 -8.38 1.06
N ASN A 128 -8.59 -8.04 1.81
CA ASN A 128 -8.71 -7.40 3.12
C ASN A 128 -8.31 -5.92 3.02
N TYR A 129 -8.38 -5.20 4.14
CA TYR A 129 -8.00 -3.78 4.19
C TYR A 129 -6.59 -3.54 3.65
N LYS A 130 -5.64 -4.45 3.93
CA LYS A 130 -4.25 -4.33 3.48
C LYS A 130 -4.11 -4.51 1.98
N THR A 131 -4.93 -5.36 1.36
CA THR A 131 -4.99 -5.50 -0.11
C THR A 131 -5.40 -4.17 -0.74
N TRP A 132 -6.43 -3.51 -0.22
CA TRP A 132 -6.93 -2.24 -0.74
C TRP A 132 -5.98 -1.08 -0.47
N GLU A 133 -5.30 -1.05 0.68
CA GLU A 133 -4.26 -0.07 0.98
C GLU A 133 -3.10 -0.14 -0.02
N ILE A 134 -2.61 -1.36 -0.33
CA ILE A 134 -1.54 -1.56 -1.32
C ILE A 134 -1.97 -1.07 -2.70
N LEU A 135 -3.20 -1.40 -3.12
CA LEU A 135 -3.72 -0.94 -4.41
C LEU A 135 -3.89 0.59 -4.45
N MET A 136 -4.40 1.18 -3.38
CA MET A 136 -4.52 2.63 -3.23
C MET A 136 -3.16 3.31 -3.41
N GLU A 137 -2.12 2.80 -2.73
CA GLU A 137 -0.74 3.29 -2.87
C GLU A 137 -0.26 3.24 -4.33
N GLY A 138 -0.48 2.10 -5.01
CA GLY A 138 -0.08 1.93 -6.41
C GLY A 138 -0.83 2.83 -7.39
N TYR A 139 -2.11 3.08 -7.15
CA TYR A 139 -2.90 4.01 -7.97
C TYR A 139 -2.47 5.46 -7.76
N VAL A 140 -2.15 5.87 -6.52
CA VAL A 140 -1.59 7.20 -6.25
C VAL A 140 -0.24 7.37 -6.96
N GLN A 141 0.66 6.38 -6.87
CA GLN A 141 1.97 6.41 -7.53
C GLN A 141 1.87 6.49 -9.06
N SER A 142 0.85 5.86 -9.65
CA SER A 142 0.58 5.90 -11.10
C SER A 142 -0.38 7.02 -11.53
N ARG A 143 -0.69 7.97 -10.63
CA ARG A 143 -1.61 9.10 -10.87
C ARG A 143 -3.02 8.71 -11.34
N GLN A 144 -3.51 7.54 -10.94
CA GLN A 144 -4.86 7.05 -11.21
C GLN A 144 -5.80 7.36 -10.03
N MET A 145 -6.09 8.63 -9.77
CA MET A 145 -6.75 9.05 -8.52
C MET A 145 -8.16 8.49 -8.34
N ASP A 146 -8.95 8.34 -9.41
CA ASP A 146 -10.28 7.72 -9.32
C ASP A 146 -10.21 6.28 -8.77
N LYS A 147 -9.27 5.49 -9.29
CA LYS A 147 -9.03 4.12 -8.81
C LYS A 147 -8.51 4.12 -7.38
N ALA A 148 -7.68 5.10 -6.99
CA ALA A 148 -7.20 5.25 -5.62
C ALA A 148 -8.36 5.52 -4.65
N VAL A 149 -9.26 6.44 -5.00
CA VAL A 149 -10.46 6.77 -4.21
C VAL A 149 -11.40 5.56 -4.12
N ASP A 150 -11.57 4.80 -5.20
CA ASP A 150 -12.39 3.59 -5.18
C ASP A 150 -11.76 2.45 -4.36
N ALA A 151 -10.44 2.28 -4.42
CA ALA A 151 -9.73 1.36 -3.53
C ALA A 151 -9.90 1.75 -2.05
N MET A 152 -9.81 3.05 -1.74
CA MET A 152 -10.05 3.58 -0.39
C MET A 152 -11.48 3.26 0.08
N LYS A 153 -12.51 3.54 -0.73
CA LYS A 153 -13.91 3.20 -0.41
C LYS A 153 -14.09 1.71 -0.16
N LYS A 154 -13.49 0.85 -1.00
CA LYS A 154 -13.55 -0.61 -0.84
C LYS A 154 -12.86 -1.06 0.46
N GLY A 155 -11.70 -0.51 0.80
CA GLY A 155 -11.02 -0.74 2.07
C GLY A 155 -11.89 -0.36 3.28
N LEU A 156 -12.52 0.82 3.23
CA LEU A 156 -13.38 1.33 4.30
C LEU A 156 -14.69 0.54 4.43
N SER A 157 -15.21 -0.06 3.36
CA SER A 157 -16.38 -0.95 3.46
C SER A 157 -16.14 -2.17 4.36
N LEU A 158 -14.87 -2.52 4.61
CA LEU A 158 -14.45 -3.61 5.49
C LEU A 158 -14.37 -3.20 6.97
N LEU A 159 -14.67 -1.94 7.32
CA LEU A 159 -14.64 -1.41 8.69
C LEU A 159 -15.46 -2.22 9.70
N LYS A 160 -16.52 -2.91 9.24
CA LYS A 160 -17.31 -3.84 10.09
C LYS A 160 -16.45 -4.92 10.75
N SER A 161 -15.31 -5.25 10.17
CA SER A 161 -14.41 -6.30 10.62
C SER A 161 -13.10 -5.80 11.24
N CYS A 162 -12.74 -4.52 11.07
CA CYS A 162 -11.51 -3.96 11.61
C CYS A 162 -11.54 -2.42 11.67
N HIS A 163 -10.89 -1.83 12.68
CA HIS A 163 -10.64 -0.39 12.75
C HIS A 163 -9.43 -0.03 11.88
N TRP A 164 -9.63 0.08 10.56
CA TRP A 164 -8.60 0.54 9.63
C TRP A 164 -8.89 1.97 9.17
N ARG A 165 -7.84 2.78 8.99
CA ARG A 165 -7.92 4.08 8.31
C ARG A 165 -6.88 4.12 7.20
N PRO A 166 -7.19 4.75 6.05
CA PRO A 166 -6.20 4.95 5.00
C PRO A 166 -5.02 5.78 5.53
N PRO A 167 -3.78 5.52 5.06
CA PRO A 167 -2.63 6.36 5.37
C PRO A 167 -2.92 7.82 5.03
N PHE A 168 -2.68 8.72 5.99
CA PHE A 168 -3.02 10.13 5.83
C PHE A 168 -2.27 10.76 4.64
N GLU A 169 -1.02 10.37 4.45
CA GLU A 169 -0.16 10.84 3.35
C GLU A 169 -0.76 10.51 1.98
N LEU A 170 -1.40 9.34 1.81
CA LEU A 170 -2.08 8.99 0.56
C LEU A 170 -3.35 9.81 0.37
N VAL A 171 -4.12 10.03 1.44
CA VAL A 171 -5.34 10.84 1.41
C VAL A 171 -5.02 12.29 1.01
N GLU A 172 -3.96 12.85 1.58
CA GLU A 172 -3.47 14.20 1.29
C GLU A 172 -2.89 14.31 -0.12
N THR A 173 -2.13 13.30 -0.57
CA THR A 173 -1.58 13.28 -1.94
C THR A 173 -2.67 13.31 -3.01
N ILE A 174 -3.80 12.61 -2.79
CA ILE A 174 -4.96 12.67 -3.69
C ILE A 174 -5.56 14.09 -3.71
N ALA A 175 -5.70 14.74 -2.55
CA ALA A 175 -6.22 16.11 -2.48
C ALA A 175 -5.30 17.09 -3.22
N LYS A 176 -3.99 17.00 -2.97
CA LYS A 176 -2.97 17.83 -3.62
C LYS A 176 -2.95 17.63 -5.13
N HIS A 177 -3.21 16.42 -5.62
CA HIS A 177 -3.30 16.17 -7.05
C HIS A 177 -4.45 16.96 -7.72
N PHE A 178 -5.63 16.97 -7.12
CA PHE A 178 -6.75 17.76 -7.65
C PHE A 178 -6.50 19.26 -7.53
N GLU A 179 -5.83 19.69 -6.46
CA GLU A 179 -5.34 21.06 -6.29
C GLU A 179 -4.41 21.50 -7.44
N GLU A 180 -3.37 20.72 -7.72
CA GLU A 180 -2.37 21.01 -8.76
C GLU A 180 -3.00 21.07 -10.17
N GLN A 181 -4.08 20.31 -10.39
CA GLN A 181 -4.82 20.31 -11.67
C GLN A 181 -5.88 21.42 -11.77
N GLY A 182 -6.20 22.11 -10.68
CA GLY A 182 -7.36 23.00 -10.64
C GLY A 182 -8.69 22.27 -10.91
N ASN A 183 -8.78 20.97 -10.66
CA ASN A 183 -10.00 20.19 -10.90
C ASN A 183 -10.94 20.32 -9.69
N VAL A 184 -11.75 21.38 -9.70
CA VAL A 184 -12.65 21.74 -8.60
C VAL A 184 -13.74 20.70 -8.34
N ASP A 185 -14.25 20.06 -9.41
CA ASP A 185 -15.33 19.09 -9.32
C ASP A 185 -14.88 17.84 -8.57
N ASP A 186 -13.72 17.28 -8.95
CA ASP A 186 -13.20 16.07 -8.32
C ASP A 186 -12.62 16.37 -6.93
N ALA A 187 -11.99 17.54 -6.73
CA ALA A 187 -11.60 18.00 -5.39
C ALA A 187 -12.82 18.06 -4.45
N TYR A 188 -13.92 18.67 -4.88
CA TYR A 188 -15.12 18.81 -4.06
C TYR A 188 -15.80 17.46 -3.81
N ARG A 189 -15.94 16.61 -4.83
CA ARG A 189 -16.45 15.24 -4.69
C ARG A 189 -15.61 14.42 -3.73
N TYR A 190 -14.29 14.55 -3.80
CA TYR A 190 -13.37 13.86 -2.90
C TYR A 190 -13.56 14.28 -1.45
N ILE A 191 -13.65 15.58 -1.18
CA ILE A 191 -13.95 16.10 0.18
C ILE A 191 -15.30 15.56 0.68
N LYS A 192 -16.33 15.52 -0.18
CA LYS A 192 -17.63 14.92 0.19
C LYS A 192 -17.53 13.45 0.57
N VAL A 193 -16.67 12.69 -0.10
CA VAL A 193 -16.36 11.31 0.27
C VAL A 193 -15.71 11.28 1.66
N LEU A 194 -14.70 12.11 1.92
CA LEU A 194 -14.01 12.16 3.21
C LEU A 194 -14.93 12.60 4.36
N GLN A 195 -15.88 13.51 4.13
CA GLN A 195 -16.88 13.93 5.11
C GLN A 195 -17.74 12.76 5.57
N ARG A 196 -18.27 11.97 4.63
CA ARG A 196 -19.09 10.77 4.95
C ARG A 196 -18.33 9.74 5.76
N LEU A 197 -17.01 9.76 5.68
CA LEU A 197 -16.11 8.81 6.33
C LEU A 197 -15.47 9.37 7.61
N ASN A 198 -15.77 10.62 7.98
CA ASN A 198 -15.14 11.34 9.09
C ASN A 198 -13.60 11.33 9.00
N LEU A 199 -13.08 11.61 7.81
CA LEU A 199 -11.65 11.66 7.47
C LEU A 199 -11.16 13.06 7.09
N THR A 200 -12.02 14.08 7.17
CA THR A 200 -11.66 15.46 6.84
C THR A 200 -10.69 16.07 7.86
N THR A 201 -9.77 16.88 7.36
CA THR A 201 -8.78 17.62 8.14
C THR A 201 -8.57 18.99 7.51
N LEU A 202 -7.99 19.95 8.27
CA LEU A 202 -7.73 21.28 7.76
C LEU A 202 -6.81 21.30 6.50
N PRO A 203 -5.71 20.52 6.42
CA PRO A 203 -4.91 20.43 5.19
C PRO A 203 -5.70 20.05 3.94
N LEU A 204 -6.65 19.11 4.06
CA LEU A 204 -7.50 18.70 2.94
C LEU A 204 -8.42 19.83 2.47
N TYR A 205 -8.92 20.63 3.40
CA TYR A 205 -9.69 21.82 3.08
C TYR A 205 -8.86 22.94 2.45
N LYS A 206 -7.60 23.12 2.89
CA LYS A 206 -6.66 24.05 2.24
C LYS A 206 -6.44 23.65 0.77
N SER A 207 -6.20 22.37 0.50
CA SER A 207 -6.08 21.86 -0.86
C SER A 207 -7.34 22.08 -1.70
N LEU A 208 -8.54 21.93 -1.10
CA LEU A 208 -9.78 22.26 -1.79
C LEU A 208 -9.83 23.74 -2.20
N VAL A 209 -9.56 24.68 -1.28
CA VAL A 209 -9.57 26.12 -1.60
C VAL A 209 -8.54 26.44 -2.67
N LEU A 210 -7.34 25.88 -2.56
CA LEU A 210 -6.28 26.07 -3.54
C LEU A 210 -6.68 25.54 -4.92
N ALA A 211 -7.43 24.43 -5.00
CA ALA A 211 -7.99 23.96 -6.28
C ALA A 211 -8.91 25.01 -6.92
N TYR A 212 -9.80 25.64 -6.15
CA TYR A 212 -10.67 26.73 -6.63
C TYR A 212 -9.89 27.96 -7.07
N ILE A 213 -8.89 28.36 -6.30
CA ILE A 213 -8.00 29.48 -6.66
C ILE A 213 -7.24 29.19 -7.96
N ASN A 214 -6.69 27.98 -8.11
CA ASN A 214 -5.93 27.59 -9.30
C ASN A 214 -6.81 27.51 -10.56
N ALA A 215 -8.11 27.21 -10.38
CA ALA A 215 -9.10 27.15 -11.45
C ALA A 215 -9.76 28.51 -11.77
N ASP A 216 -9.50 29.55 -10.96
CA ASP A 216 -10.20 30.84 -11.01
C ASP A 216 -11.73 30.70 -10.91
N VAL A 217 -12.19 29.75 -10.08
CA VAL A 217 -13.62 29.49 -9.83
C VAL A 217 -13.96 29.93 -8.41
N VAL A 218 -15.08 30.65 -8.27
CA VAL A 218 -15.58 31.08 -6.96
C VAL A 218 -15.90 29.85 -6.09
N PRO A 219 -15.27 29.67 -4.92
CA PRO A 219 -15.54 28.52 -4.07
C PRO A 219 -16.94 28.61 -3.43
N PRO A 220 -17.53 27.46 -3.04
CA PRO A 220 -18.69 27.45 -2.16
C PRO A 220 -18.34 28.05 -0.79
N ASN A 221 -19.32 28.18 0.11
CA ASN A 221 -19.09 28.67 1.48
C ASN A 221 -18.26 27.66 2.32
N ILE A 222 -16.96 27.58 2.04
CA ILE A 222 -16.01 26.67 2.68
C ILE A 222 -15.92 26.89 4.19
N PRO A 223 -15.92 28.12 4.75
CA PRO A 223 -15.94 28.32 6.20
C PRO A 223 -17.12 27.62 6.89
N GLU A 224 -18.32 27.67 6.29
CA GLU A 224 -19.50 26.99 6.82
C GLU A 224 -19.35 25.47 6.74
N ILE A 225 -18.73 24.95 5.69
CA ILE A 225 -18.46 23.51 5.54
C ILE A 225 -17.48 23.03 6.62
N ILE A 226 -16.39 23.78 6.86
CA ILE A 226 -15.38 23.46 7.87
C ILE A 226 -15.97 23.51 9.28
N ALA A 227 -16.80 24.52 9.56
CA ALA A 227 -17.48 24.65 10.85
C ALA A 227 -18.43 23.46 11.13
N LYS A 228 -19.14 22.96 10.10
CA LYS A 228 -19.99 21.74 10.21
C LYS A 228 -19.18 20.50 10.56
N ASP A 229 -17.95 20.41 10.05
CA ASP A 229 -17.00 19.34 10.37
C ASP A 229 -16.28 19.54 11.72
N GLN A 230 -16.57 20.62 12.44
CA GLN A 230 -15.97 20.96 13.74
C GLN A 230 -14.44 21.11 13.70
N ILE A 231 -13.91 21.57 12.56
CA ILE A 231 -12.47 21.81 12.38
C ILE A 231 -12.17 23.28 12.65
N ILE A 232 -11.10 23.54 13.42
CA ILE A 232 -10.64 24.90 13.73
C ILE A 232 -9.78 25.40 12.56
N MET A 233 -10.08 26.59 12.04
CA MET A 233 -9.28 27.25 11.01
C MET A 233 -8.05 27.92 11.63
N ASP A 234 -6.95 27.95 10.88
CA ASP A 234 -5.75 28.70 11.23
C ASP A 234 -5.61 29.96 10.36
N GLU A 235 -4.63 30.79 10.72
CA GLU A 235 -4.37 32.06 10.02
C GLU A 235 -4.05 31.86 8.52
N GLU A 236 -3.45 30.72 8.16
CA GLU A 236 -3.16 30.39 6.76
C GLU A 236 -4.45 30.13 5.99
N MET A 237 -5.37 29.35 6.55
CA MET A 237 -6.68 29.10 5.96
C MET A 237 -7.47 30.39 5.78
N ASP A 238 -7.46 31.29 6.77
CA ASP A 238 -8.13 32.60 6.68
C ASP A 238 -7.58 33.43 5.51
N LYS A 239 -6.26 33.45 5.33
CA LYS A 239 -5.61 34.12 4.18
C LYS A 239 -6.04 33.51 2.85
N LEU A 240 -6.16 32.18 2.77
CA LEU A 240 -6.62 31.50 1.56
C LEU A 240 -8.08 31.84 1.23
N ILE A 241 -8.96 31.91 2.24
CA ILE A 241 -10.36 32.29 2.06
C ILE A 241 -10.47 33.73 1.54
N ILE A 242 -9.73 34.68 2.13
CA ILE A 242 -9.69 36.09 1.68
C ILE A 242 -9.16 36.19 0.25
N ARG A 243 -8.19 35.36 -0.12
CA ARG A 243 -7.68 35.31 -1.49
C ARG A 243 -8.75 34.78 -2.45
N ALA A 244 -9.42 33.70 -2.09
CA ALA A 244 -10.45 33.08 -2.94
C ALA A 244 -11.71 33.96 -3.08
N SER A 245 -12.05 34.79 -2.09
CA SER A 245 -13.19 35.72 -2.17
C SER A 245 -12.97 36.89 -3.13
N LYS A 246 -11.73 37.09 -3.60
CA LYS A 246 -11.37 38.12 -4.59
C LYS A 246 -11.37 37.58 -6.02
N ILE A 247 -11.67 36.29 -6.22
CA ILE A 247 -11.89 35.72 -7.55
C ILE A 247 -13.11 36.42 -8.16
N ASP A 248 -12.88 37.07 -9.29
CA ASP A 248 -13.76 38.05 -9.88
C ASP A 248 -15.06 37.42 -10.41
N ILE A 249 -16.21 37.98 -10.04
CA ILE A 249 -17.55 37.63 -10.61
C ILE A 249 -17.72 38.25 -12.03
N THR A 250 -16.67 38.85 -12.60
CA THR A 250 -16.75 39.86 -13.66
C THR A 250 -16.55 39.37 -15.10
N CYS A 251 -16.71 38.08 -15.39
CA CYS A 251 -16.71 37.55 -16.76
C CYS A 251 -17.92 36.65 -17.06
N ASN A 252 -19.12 37.24 -17.01
CA ASN A 252 -20.28 36.80 -17.80
C ASN A 252 -21.16 38.04 -18.05
N GLY A 253 -20.71 38.87 -18.98
CA GLY A 253 -21.48 39.94 -19.62
C GLY A 253 -21.68 39.62 -21.09
#